data_AF-A0A933E4S3-F1
#
_entry.id   AF-A0A933E4S3-F1
#
_cell.length_a   1.000
_cell.length_b   1.000
_cell.length_c   1.000
_cell.angle_alpha   90.00
_cell.angle_beta   90.00
_cell.angle_gamma   90.00
#
_symmetry.space_group_name_H-M   'P 1'
#
loop_
_entity.id
_entity.type
_entity.pdbx_description
1 polymer ?
#
loop_
_entity_poly.entity_id
_entity_poly.type
_entity_poly.pdbx_seq_one_letter_code
_entity_poly.pdbx_strand_id
1 'polypeptide(L)'
;MAKQIKVRSGAVRAGVHPMFVAVLGVGLLVAGFWGYLRHSRAQELEIQVATAEAEVRVWKDKESASVAVLKEVVPWFVGSGESADKFFSSDTYQLTGEARQRRQDIMKALHDHYYANLPMDPAEAGGPDWREMLATSGRWILNIVDEQRNRIVEMQDEVSRVKAGREGLEQETREQIRILQEQIQAERAQRGTTVSDLQQQISQRIAERDGYLAQRDTHEGRIRELEQQISRVQEEAQERVNALQLNLGQVTQTLEEMQRQGALVSRPWEETGVDGELVEVVPEREVAYIDLGHQDRVRRGMRFAAFRREKGGMPVWKATLEVVRLHDTWCEARILVSEPDEYEDETHTLHRRFYDNHDPVLSGDYVANPVYQRNKMPRFVLAGVLDMHTQEEAEFLIRSDGGEVQDEVGVDTTFLVIGNVPDENAQEAEFRRYDRSMEMAKRLECEIITERSFNRYLRNYRMSVE
;
A
#
# COMPACT_ATOMS: atom_id res chain seq x y z
N MET A 1 -26.20 -0.54 11.33
CA MET A 1 -26.15 -0.38 9.86
C MET A 1 -25.11 -1.35 9.29
N ALA A 2 -25.49 -2.60 9.03
CA ALA A 2 -24.59 -3.64 8.52
C ALA A 2 -24.50 -3.56 7.00
N LYS A 3 -23.40 -3.02 6.48
CA LYS A 3 -23.10 -2.95 5.04
C LYS A 3 -22.57 -4.32 4.60
N GLN A 4 -23.39 -5.09 3.89
CA GLN A 4 -22.98 -6.34 3.26
C GLN A 4 -21.85 -6.07 2.26
N ILE A 5 -20.63 -6.50 2.59
CA ILE A 5 -19.51 -6.54 1.65
C ILE A 5 -19.71 -7.78 0.78
N LYS A 6 -20.26 -7.55 -0.42
CA LYS A 6 -20.44 -8.56 -1.46
C LYS A 6 -19.09 -8.87 -2.09
N VAL A 7 -18.38 -9.87 -1.54
CA VAL A 7 -17.14 -10.41 -2.10
C VAL A 7 -17.48 -11.05 -3.46
N ARG A 8 -17.13 -10.36 -4.56
CA ARG A 8 -17.16 -10.93 -5.91
C ARG A 8 -16.03 -11.93 -6.03
N SER A 9 -16.33 -13.22 -5.90
CA SER A 9 -15.46 -14.30 -6.32
C SER A 9 -15.28 -14.26 -7.84
N GLY A 10 -14.20 -13.62 -8.28
CA GLY A 10 -13.75 -13.68 -9.67
C GLY A 10 -13.25 -15.09 -9.97
N ALA A 11 -14.15 -15.99 -10.32
CA ALA A 11 -13.80 -17.26 -10.93
C ALA A 11 -13.17 -16.99 -12.30
N VAL A 12 -11.83 -16.94 -12.35
CA VAL A 12 -11.09 -16.97 -13.61
C VAL A 12 -11.30 -18.36 -14.21
N ARG A 13 -12.38 -18.51 -14.98
CA ARG A 13 -12.53 -19.64 -15.90
C ARG A 13 -11.40 -19.50 -16.92
N ALA A 14 -10.36 -20.32 -16.77
CA ALA A 14 -9.39 -20.59 -17.82
C ALA A 14 -10.15 -21.22 -19.00
N GLY A 15 -10.77 -20.37 -19.82
CA GLY A 15 -11.45 -20.75 -21.04
C GLY A 15 -10.42 -21.20 -22.04
N VAL A 16 -10.04 -22.48 -21.99
CA VAL A 16 -9.47 -23.14 -23.16
C VAL A 16 -10.56 -23.07 -24.22
N HIS A 17 -10.41 -22.13 -25.15
CA HIS A 17 -11.40 -21.86 -26.18
C HIS A 17 -11.66 -23.18 -26.93
N PRO A 18 -12.90 -23.71 -26.96
CA PRO A 18 -13.19 -25.01 -27.58
C PRO A 18 -12.79 -25.06 -29.06
N MET A 19 -12.68 -23.90 -29.73
CA MET A 19 -12.11 -23.78 -31.07
C MET A 19 -10.65 -24.26 -31.15
N PHE A 20 -9.81 -24.01 -30.14
CA PHE A 20 -8.38 -24.35 -30.22
C PHE A 20 -8.16 -25.87 -30.19
N VAL A 21 -8.97 -26.59 -29.40
CA VAL A 21 -8.97 -28.06 -29.35
C VAL A 21 -9.47 -28.65 -30.68
N ALA A 22 -10.50 -28.05 -31.28
CA ALA A 22 -11.03 -28.49 -32.57
C ALA A 22 -10.02 -28.30 -33.72
N VAL A 23 -9.31 -27.17 -33.76
CA VAL A 23 -8.29 -26.90 -34.80
C VAL A 23 -7.10 -27.86 -34.68
N LEU A 24 -6.63 -28.16 -33.47
CA LEU A 24 -5.57 -29.16 -33.25
C LEU A 24 -6.02 -30.57 -33.66
N GLY A 25 -7.27 -30.94 -33.37
CA GLY A 25 -7.83 -32.24 -33.78
C GLY A 25 -7.89 -32.40 -35.31
N VAL A 26 -8.34 -31.38 -36.03
CA VAL A 26 -8.39 -31.41 -37.51
C VAL A 26 -6.97 -31.44 -38.10
N GLY A 27 -6.03 -30.70 -37.53
CA GLY A 27 -4.62 -30.72 -37.96
C GLY A 27 -3.98 -32.10 -37.85
N LEU A 28 -4.21 -32.81 -36.75
CA LEU A 28 -3.69 -34.18 -36.55
C LEU A 28 -4.30 -35.19 -37.53
N LEU A 29 -5.59 -35.07 -37.84
CA LEU A 29 -6.25 -35.94 -38.82
C LEU A 29 -5.72 -35.71 -40.24
N VAL A 30 -5.50 -34.46 -40.63
CA VAL A 30 -4.92 -34.12 -41.94
C VAL A 30 -3.48 -34.63 -42.05
N ALA A 31 -2.66 -34.42 -41.01
CA ALA A 31 -1.29 -34.94 -40.99
C ALA A 31 -1.23 -36.47 -41.06
N GLY A 32 -2.12 -37.16 -40.33
CA GLY A 32 -2.24 -38.63 -40.39
C GLY A 32 -2.64 -39.12 -41.78
N PHE A 33 -3.60 -38.45 -42.43
CA PHE A 33 -4.04 -38.79 -43.79
C PHE A 33 -2.92 -38.61 -44.83
N TRP A 34 -2.15 -37.52 -44.77
CA TRP A 34 -0.99 -37.30 -45.65
C TRP A 34 0.14 -38.30 -45.40
N GLY A 35 0.38 -38.68 -44.14
CA GLY A 35 1.32 -39.73 -43.79
C GLY A 35 0.92 -41.07 -44.38
N TYR A 36 -0.36 -41.43 -44.30
CA TYR A 36 -0.91 -42.65 -44.90
C TYR A 36 -0.76 -42.66 -46.43
N LEU A 37 -1.10 -41.56 -47.11
CA LEU A 37 -0.96 -41.46 -48.57
C LEU A 37 0.49 -41.60 -49.03
N ARG A 38 1.45 -41.00 -48.32
CA ARG A 38 2.88 -41.15 -48.65
C ARG A 38 3.38 -42.56 -48.39
N HIS A 39 2.97 -43.20 -47.30
CA HIS A 39 3.33 -44.59 -47.01
C HIS A 39 2.78 -45.53 -48.09
N SER A 40 1.53 -45.35 -48.51
CA SER A 40 0.92 -46.12 -49.59
C SER A 40 1.66 -45.92 -50.92
N ARG A 41 2.05 -44.70 -51.28
CA ARG A 41 2.85 -44.44 -52.49
C ARG A 41 4.25 -45.06 -52.41
N ALA A 42 4.89 -45.04 -51.25
CA ALA A 42 6.19 -45.67 -51.07
C ALA A 42 6.12 -47.19 -51.25
N GLN A 43 5.08 -47.84 -50.71
CA GLN A 43 4.82 -49.26 -50.95
C GLN A 43 4.52 -49.56 -52.43
N GLU A 44 3.75 -48.71 -53.09
CA GLU A 44 3.46 -48.85 -54.53
C GLU A 44 4.73 -48.75 -55.38
N LEU A 45 5.61 -47.78 -55.08
CA LEU A 45 6.91 -47.65 -55.74
C LEU A 45 7.83 -48.83 -55.44
N GLU A 46 7.82 -49.38 -54.23
CA GLU A 46 8.60 -50.57 -53.88
C GLU A 46 8.15 -51.80 -54.68
N ILE A 47 6.84 -51.98 -54.84
CA ILE A 47 6.26 -53.04 -55.67
C ILE A 47 6.62 -52.82 -57.15
N GLN A 48 6.56 -51.57 -57.64
CA GLN A 48 6.94 -51.24 -59.02
C GLN A 48 8.42 -51.49 -59.30
N VAL A 49 9.33 -51.10 -58.40
CA VAL A 49 10.76 -51.41 -58.53
C VAL A 49 10.99 -52.91 -58.51
N ALA A 50 10.39 -53.64 -57.56
CA ALA A 50 10.54 -55.09 -57.46
C ALA A 50 10.03 -55.80 -58.72
N THR A 51 8.94 -55.30 -59.30
CA THR A 51 8.33 -55.84 -60.53
C THR A 51 9.21 -55.51 -61.74
N ALA A 52 9.68 -54.27 -61.89
CA ALA A 52 10.59 -53.88 -62.97
C ALA A 52 11.93 -54.64 -62.88
N GLU A 53 12.50 -54.82 -61.68
CA GLU A 53 13.71 -55.63 -61.49
C GLU A 53 13.48 -57.11 -61.83
N ALA A 54 12.31 -57.66 -61.50
CA ALA A 54 11.94 -59.01 -61.89
C ALA A 54 11.77 -59.14 -63.42
N GLU A 55 11.13 -58.17 -64.08
CA GLU A 55 10.99 -58.14 -65.53
C GLU A 55 12.35 -58.04 -66.25
N VAL A 56 13.26 -57.18 -65.76
CA VAL A 56 14.63 -57.07 -66.27
C VAL A 56 15.37 -58.41 -66.17
N ARG A 57 15.22 -59.14 -65.06
CA ARG A 57 15.82 -60.49 -64.91
C ARG A 57 15.26 -61.48 -65.93
N VAL A 58 13.94 -61.53 -66.07
CA VAL A 58 13.26 -62.38 -67.07
C VAL A 58 13.73 -62.05 -68.49
N TRP A 59 13.95 -60.77 -68.80
CA TRP A 59 14.45 -60.36 -70.12
C TRP A 59 15.93 -60.69 -70.36
N LYS A 60 16.80 -60.54 -69.35
CA LYS A 60 18.20 -60.99 -69.43
C LYS A 60 18.31 -62.50 -69.64
N ASP A 61 17.42 -63.27 -69.01
CA ASP A 61 17.32 -64.71 -69.21
C ASP A 61 16.89 -65.05 -70.65
N LYS A 62 15.94 -64.28 -71.22
CA LYS A 62 15.50 -64.41 -72.62
C LYS A 62 16.58 -64.01 -73.64
N GLU A 63 17.34 -62.96 -73.35
CA GLU A 63 18.50 -62.57 -74.15
C GLU A 63 19.55 -63.68 -74.14
N SER A 64 19.88 -64.21 -72.96
CA SER A 64 20.80 -65.35 -72.80
C SER A 64 20.34 -66.58 -73.59
N ALA A 65 19.03 -66.86 -73.60
CA ALA A 65 18.45 -67.93 -74.42
C ALA A 65 18.62 -67.70 -75.92
N SER A 66 18.39 -66.47 -76.37
CA SER A 66 18.49 -66.08 -77.78
C SER A 66 19.94 -66.13 -78.27
N VAL A 67 20.89 -65.65 -77.44
CA VAL A 67 22.33 -65.75 -77.69
C VAL A 67 22.79 -67.20 -77.72
N ALA A 68 22.27 -68.06 -76.82
CA ALA A 68 22.59 -69.49 -76.83
C ALA A 68 22.09 -70.19 -78.11
N VAL A 69 20.90 -69.85 -78.60
CA VAL A 69 20.38 -70.34 -79.89
C VAL A 69 21.28 -69.88 -81.03
N LEU A 70 21.63 -68.59 -81.07
CA LEU A 70 22.53 -68.06 -82.08
C LEU A 70 23.89 -68.77 -82.07
N LYS A 71 24.47 -69.05 -80.90
CA LYS A 71 25.71 -69.83 -80.77
C LYS A 71 25.62 -71.25 -81.35
N GLU A 72 24.47 -71.91 -81.27
CA GLU A 72 24.28 -73.25 -81.83
C GLU A 72 24.00 -73.24 -83.34
N VAL A 73 23.29 -72.22 -83.79
CA VAL A 73 22.81 -72.10 -85.17
C VAL A 73 23.88 -71.51 -86.09
N VAL A 74 24.68 -70.55 -85.62
CA VAL A 74 25.75 -69.91 -86.41
C VAL A 74 26.80 -70.90 -86.96
N PRO A 75 27.29 -71.91 -86.21
CA PRO A 75 28.21 -72.93 -86.72
C PRO A 75 27.68 -73.72 -87.93
N TRP A 76 26.36 -73.88 -88.03
CA TRP A 76 25.73 -74.57 -89.17
C TRP A 76 25.84 -73.76 -90.46
N PHE A 77 26.06 -72.44 -90.34
CA PHE A 77 26.08 -71.51 -91.46
C PHE A 77 27.48 -71.02 -91.85
N VAL A 78 28.42 -70.95 -90.92
CA VAL A 78 29.78 -70.40 -91.18
C VAL A 78 30.76 -71.45 -91.74
N GLY A 79 30.34 -72.71 -91.87
CA GLY A 79 31.14 -73.76 -92.53
C GLY A 79 32.46 -74.04 -91.81
N SER A 80 32.38 -74.68 -90.64
CA SER A 80 33.42 -75.41 -89.87
C SER A 80 34.86 -74.82 -89.72
N GLY A 81 35.20 -73.66 -90.27
CA GLY A 81 36.58 -73.16 -90.35
C GLY A 81 36.90 -71.96 -89.44
N GLU A 82 35.92 -71.12 -89.09
CA GLU A 82 36.10 -70.03 -88.12
C GLU A 82 35.18 -70.22 -86.92
N SER A 83 35.78 -70.38 -85.74
CA SER A 83 35.09 -70.67 -84.49
C SER A 83 34.08 -69.56 -84.17
N ALA A 84 32.82 -69.96 -83.97
CA ALA A 84 31.73 -69.11 -83.47
C ALA A 84 32.10 -68.38 -82.15
N ASP A 85 33.13 -68.86 -81.43
CA ASP A 85 33.71 -68.21 -80.25
C ASP A 85 34.26 -66.80 -80.49
N LYS A 86 34.61 -66.42 -81.74
CA LYS A 86 35.04 -65.05 -82.05
C LYS A 86 33.87 -64.03 -82.01
N PHE A 87 32.63 -64.49 -82.19
CA PHE A 87 31.46 -63.60 -82.30
C PHE A 87 30.70 -63.40 -80.98
N PHE A 88 30.91 -64.27 -79.99
CA PHE A 88 30.17 -64.22 -78.74
C PHE A 88 31.10 -64.44 -77.55
N SER A 89 31.32 -63.40 -76.74
CA SER A 89 32.13 -63.50 -75.52
C SER A 89 31.59 -64.59 -74.58
N SER A 90 32.51 -65.35 -73.97
CA SER A 90 32.26 -66.61 -73.29
C SER A 90 31.84 -66.46 -71.82
N ASP A 91 30.75 -65.74 -71.54
CA ASP A 91 30.05 -65.93 -70.28
C ASP A 91 28.94 -66.96 -70.50
N THR A 92 29.19 -68.19 -70.05
CA THR A 92 28.22 -69.28 -70.11
C THR A 92 27.12 -69.04 -69.07
N TYR A 93 26.02 -68.42 -69.49
CA TYR A 93 24.81 -68.28 -68.68
C TYR A 93 24.15 -69.67 -68.50
N GLN A 94 23.97 -70.11 -67.25
CA GLN A 94 23.08 -71.23 -66.97
C GLN A 94 21.64 -70.81 -67.25
N LEU A 95 21.07 -71.31 -68.36
CA LEU A 95 19.70 -71.00 -68.76
C LEU A 95 18.71 -71.50 -67.69
N THR A 96 17.94 -70.58 -67.13
CA THR A 96 16.79 -70.85 -66.25
C THR A 96 15.69 -71.63 -67.00
N GLY A 97 14.73 -72.19 -66.26
CA GLY A 97 13.66 -73.01 -66.85
C GLY A 97 12.86 -72.28 -67.94
N GLU A 98 12.55 -71.00 -67.73
CA GLU A 98 11.86 -70.16 -68.72
C GLU A 98 12.76 -69.82 -69.92
N ALA A 99 14.05 -69.59 -69.68
CA ALA A 99 15.02 -69.35 -70.75
C ALA A 99 15.14 -70.57 -71.68
N ARG A 100 15.06 -71.80 -71.15
CA ARG A 100 15.04 -73.03 -71.95
C ARG A 100 13.77 -73.19 -72.78
N GLN A 101 12.60 -72.98 -72.18
CA GLN A 101 11.32 -73.07 -72.89
C GLN A 101 11.27 -72.05 -74.03
N ARG A 102 11.70 -70.82 -73.76
CA ARG A 102 11.74 -69.78 -74.78
C ARG A 102 12.76 -70.04 -75.88
N ARG A 103 13.92 -70.62 -75.55
CA ARG A 103 14.85 -71.14 -76.54
C ARG A 103 14.16 -72.17 -77.44
N GLN A 104 13.38 -73.08 -76.87
CA GLN A 104 12.61 -74.06 -77.66
C GLN A 104 11.56 -73.37 -78.54
N ASP A 105 10.85 -72.37 -78.02
CA ASP A 105 9.85 -71.62 -78.80
C ASP A 105 10.50 -70.82 -79.95
N ILE A 106 11.67 -70.21 -79.74
CA ILE A 106 12.44 -69.51 -80.77
C ILE A 106 12.94 -70.51 -81.82
N MET A 107 13.48 -71.66 -81.39
CA MET A 107 13.91 -72.72 -82.30
C MET A 107 12.73 -73.29 -83.09
N LYS A 108 11.57 -73.43 -82.46
CA LYS A 108 10.33 -73.84 -83.13
C LYS A 108 9.84 -72.78 -84.12
N ALA A 109 9.84 -71.50 -83.76
CA ALA A 109 9.46 -70.42 -84.67
C ALA A 109 10.44 -70.29 -85.84
N LEU A 110 11.74 -70.49 -85.61
CA LEU A 110 12.77 -70.56 -86.65
C LEU A 110 12.53 -71.75 -87.58
N HIS A 111 12.22 -72.92 -87.01
CA HIS A 111 11.84 -74.10 -87.76
C HIS A 111 10.58 -73.81 -88.60
N ASP A 112 9.49 -73.35 -87.99
CA ASP A 112 8.24 -73.05 -88.66
C ASP A 112 8.42 -72.00 -89.77
N HIS A 113 9.21 -70.94 -89.54
CA HIS A 113 9.53 -69.92 -90.55
C HIS A 113 10.40 -70.46 -91.69
N TYR A 114 11.35 -71.34 -91.37
CA TYR A 114 12.23 -71.98 -92.36
C TYR A 114 11.43 -72.94 -93.25
N TYR A 115 10.56 -73.77 -92.66
CA TYR A 115 9.74 -74.75 -93.37
C TYR A 115 8.55 -74.14 -94.11
N ALA A 116 7.97 -73.03 -93.63
CA ALA A 116 6.90 -72.33 -94.34
C ALA A 116 7.37 -71.63 -95.62
N ASN A 117 8.66 -71.30 -95.73
CA ASN A 117 9.25 -70.59 -96.87
C ASN A 117 10.12 -71.49 -97.78
N LEU A 118 10.23 -72.79 -97.47
CA LEU A 118 10.92 -73.76 -98.32
C LEU A 118 10.00 -74.14 -99.51
N PRO A 119 10.43 -73.95 -100.77
CA PRO A 119 9.72 -74.56 -101.90
C PRO A 119 9.76 -76.09 -101.73
N MET A 120 8.57 -76.72 -101.70
CA MET A 120 8.44 -78.16 -101.47
C MET A 120 8.98 -79.05 -102.60
N ASP A 121 9.54 -78.47 -103.67
CA ASP A 121 10.21 -79.22 -104.72
C ASP A 121 11.56 -78.57 -105.09
N PRO A 122 12.70 -79.16 -104.69
CA PRO A 122 14.03 -78.65 -105.03
C PRO A 122 14.38 -78.81 -106.51
N ALA A 123 13.55 -79.46 -107.33
CA ALA A 123 13.83 -79.70 -108.74
C ALA A 123 13.21 -78.67 -109.71
N GLU A 124 12.18 -77.91 -109.31
CA GLU A 124 11.44 -77.03 -110.24
C GLU A 124 11.64 -75.52 -110.02
N ALA A 125 12.21 -75.09 -108.89
CA ALA A 125 12.59 -73.71 -108.69
C ALA A 125 14.06 -73.51 -109.10
N GLY A 126 14.33 -72.69 -110.12
CA GLY A 126 15.64 -72.06 -110.30
C GLY A 126 15.95 -71.23 -109.06
N GLY A 127 16.49 -71.93 -108.06
CA GLY A 127 16.08 -71.77 -106.68
C GLY A 127 16.32 -70.36 -106.13
N PRO A 128 15.43 -69.86 -105.25
CA PRO A 128 15.76 -68.70 -104.44
C PRO A 128 17.10 -68.98 -103.77
N ASP A 129 18.05 -68.06 -103.94
CA ASP A 129 19.39 -68.17 -103.37
C ASP A 129 19.21 -68.37 -101.85
N TRP A 130 19.43 -69.58 -101.36
CA TRP A 130 19.25 -69.95 -99.95
C TRP A 130 20.04 -69.01 -99.04
N ARG A 131 21.08 -68.35 -99.57
CA ARG A 131 21.83 -67.27 -98.93
C ARG A 131 20.96 -66.05 -98.62
N GLU A 132 20.02 -65.68 -99.50
CA GLU A 132 19.10 -64.56 -99.30
C GLU A 132 18.04 -64.88 -98.22
N MET A 133 17.51 -66.11 -98.21
CA MET A 133 16.62 -66.58 -97.13
C MET A 133 17.33 -66.57 -95.78
N LEU A 134 18.56 -67.10 -95.70
CA LEU A 134 19.37 -67.07 -94.47
C LEU A 134 19.73 -65.65 -94.04
N ALA A 135 20.05 -64.77 -94.99
CA ALA A 135 20.29 -63.36 -94.70
C ALA A 135 19.03 -62.65 -94.18
N THR A 136 17.84 -63.09 -94.57
CA THR A 136 16.56 -62.56 -94.10
C THR A 136 16.21 -63.07 -92.71
N SER A 137 16.37 -64.37 -92.46
CA SER A 137 16.17 -64.95 -91.11
C SER A 137 17.21 -64.43 -90.11
N GLY A 138 18.47 -64.27 -90.52
CA GLY A 138 19.52 -63.66 -89.70
C GLY A 138 19.21 -62.20 -89.34
N ARG A 139 18.74 -61.39 -90.31
CA ARG A 139 18.26 -60.02 -90.05
C ARG A 139 17.07 -59.99 -89.08
N TRP A 140 16.14 -60.94 -89.20
CA TRP A 140 15.00 -61.04 -88.29
C TRP A 140 15.44 -61.37 -86.84
N ILE A 141 16.35 -62.32 -86.64
CA ILE A 141 16.87 -62.63 -85.30
C ILE A 141 17.64 -61.44 -84.71
N LEU A 142 18.47 -60.77 -85.51
CA LEU A 142 19.19 -59.57 -85.07
C LEU A 142 18.23 -58.45 -84.66
N ASN A 143 17.18 -58.20 -85.43
CA ASN A 143 16.13 -57.24 -85.07
C ASN A 143 15.46 -57.59 -83.73
N ILE A 144 15.19 -58.87 -83.46
CA ILE A 144 14.63 -59.31 -82.17
C ILE A 144 15.61 -59.04 -81.03
N VAL A 145 16.89 -59.38 -81.21
CA VAL A 145 17.92 -59.15 -80.20
C VAL A 145 18.10 -57.66 -79.92
N ASP A 146 18.13 -56.82 -80.96
CA ASP A 146 18.21 -55.37 -80.83
C ASP A 146 16.96 -54.78 -80.14
N GLU A 147 15.76 -55.26 -80.47
CA GLU A 147 14.52 -54.89 -79.78
C GLU A 147 14.58 -55.25 -78.29
N GLN A 148 15.10 -56.45 -77.96
CA GLN A 148 15.28 -56.84 -76.55
C GLN A 148 16.31 -56.01 -75.82
N ARG A 149 17.42 -55.71 -76.48
CA ARG A 149 18.46 -54.86 -75.92
C ARG A 149 17.93 -53.47 -75.63
N ASN A 150 17.18 -52.89 -76.57
CA ASN A 150 16.54 -51.58 -76.39
C ASN A 150 15.55 -51.61 -75.23
N ARG A 151 14.74 -52.67 -75.10
CA ARG A 151 13.80 -52.82 -73.98
C ARG A 151 14.51 -52.98 -72.63
N ILE A 152 15.64 -53.69 -72.59
CA ILE A 152 16.46 -53.81 -71.36
C ILE A 152 17.04 -52.46 -70.96
N VAL A 153 17.53 -51.67 -71.91
CA VAL A 153 18.01 -50.30 -71.65
C VAL A 153 16.87 -49.42 -71.13
N GLU A 154 15.70 -49.46 -71.77
CA GLU A 154 14.53 -48.69 -71.34
C GLU A 154 14.08 -49.05 -69.91
N MET A 155 14.02 -50.34 -69.57
CA MET A 155 13.69 -50.78 -68.20
C MET A 155 14.80 -50.43 -67.20
N GLN A 156 16.08 -50.45 -67.59
CA GLN A 156 17.17 -50.01 -66.72
C GLN A 156 17.08 -48.51 -66.43
N ASP A 157 16.70 -47.71 -67.43
CA ASP A 157 16.44 -46.29 -67.27
C ASP A 157 15.21 -46.02 -66.40
N GLU A 158 14.15 -46.82 -66.54
CA GLU A 158 12.98 -46.75 -65.65
C GLU A 158 13.33 -47.09 -64.20
N VAL A 159 14.03 -48.20 -63.95
CA VAL A 159 14.48 -48.57 -62.60
C VAL A 159 15.38 -47.47 -62.00
N SER A 160 16.27 -46.87 -62.79
CA SER A 160 17.13 -45.79 -62.34
C SER A 160 16.34 -44.53 -61.99
N ARG A 161 15.33 -44.17 -62.80
CA ARG A 161 14.42 -43.05 -62.52
C ARG A 161 13.60 -43.28 -61.26
N VAL A 162 13.07 -44.49 -61.06
CA VAL A 162 12.28 -44.81 -59.85
C VAL A 162 13.18 -44.83 -58.60
N LYS A 163 14.40 -45.37 -58.68
CA LYS A 163 15.37 -45.33 -57.59
C LYS A 163 15.73 -43.91 -57.19
N ALA A 164 16.04 -43.05 -58.17
CA ALA A 164 16.29 -41.63 -57.93
C ALA A 164 15.08 -40.92 -57.31
N GLY A 165 13.86 -41.23 -57.77
CA GLY A 165 12.62 -40.70 -57.20
C GLY A 165 12.40 -41.12 -55.75
N ARG A 166 12.69 -42.39 -55.42
CA ARG A 166 12.63 -42.92 -54.04
C ARG A 166 13.64 -42.22 -53.14
N GLU A 167 14.89 -42.11 -53.57
CA GLU A 167 15.93 -41.42 -52.80
C GLU A 167 15.57 -39.96 -52.55
N GLY A 168 15.02 -39.26 -53.54
CA GLY A 168 14.51 -37.90 -53.38
C GLY A 168 13.38 -37.79 -52.35
N LEU A 169 12.40 -38.70 -52.40
CA LEU A 169 11.29 -38.74 -51.43
C LEU A 169 11.77 -39.09 -50.02
N GLU A 170 12.73 -40.01 -49.88
CA GLU A 170 13.36 -40.33 -48.60
C GLU A 170 14.13 -39.13 -48.04
N GLN A 171 14.83 -38.36 -48.87
CA GLN A 171 15.50 -37.13 -48.43
C GLN A 171 14.50 -36.06 -47.99
N GLU A 172 13.43 -35.84 -48.75
CA GLU A 172 12.39 -34.86 -48.41
C GLU A 172 11.68 -35.23 -47.08
N THR A 173 11.36 -36.51 -46.90
CA THR A 173 10.72 -36.99 -45.67
C THR A 173 11.65 -36.91 -44.46
N ARG A 174 12.94 -37.23 -44.60
CA ARG A 174 13.94 -37.03 -43.54
C ARG A 174 14.06 -35.56 -43.15
N GLU A 175 14.08 -34.66 -44.12
CA GLU A 175 14.16 -33.22 -43.86
C GLU A 175 12.90 -32.70 -43.16
N GLN A 176 11.71 -33.14 -43.57
CA GLN A 176 10.46 -32.79 -42.88
C GLN A 176 10.40 -33.32 -41.45
N ILE A 177 10.90 -34.54 -41.19
CA ILE A 177 11.02 -35.09 -39.84
C ILE A 177 11.98 -34.23 -39.00
N ARG A 178 13.12 -33.81 -39.56
CA ARG A 178 14.07 -32.93 -38.87
C ARG A 178 13.43 -31.60 -38.47
N ILE A 179 12.75 -30.93 -39.41
CA ILE A 179 12.03 -29.67 -39.16
C ILE A 179 10.95 -29.84 -38.09
N LEU A 180 10.15 -30.91 -38.16
CA LEU A 180 9.12 -31.18 -37.15
C LEU A 180 9.72 -31.47 -35.77
N GLN A 181 10.85 -32.19 -35.70
CA GLN A 181 11.56 -32.42 -34.44
C GLN A 181 12.09 -31.13 -33.84
N GLU A 182 12.66 -30.24 -34.66
CA GLU A 182 13.12 -28.91 -34.23
C GLU A 182 11.96 -28.05 -33.71
N GLN A 183 10.82 -28.05 -34.41
CA GLN A 183 9.61 -27.35 -33.98
C GLN A 183 9.07 -27.89 -32.64
N ILE A 184 9.02 -29.21 -32.46
CA ILE A 184 8.59 -29.84 -31.21
C ILE A 184 9.53 -29.48 -30.05
N GLN A 185 10.85 -29.47 -30.30
CA GLN A 185 11.83 -29.09 -29.28
C GLN A 185 11.71 -27.61 -28.91
N ALA A 186 11.56 -26.73 -29.91
CA ALA A 186 11.36 -25.30 -29.68
C ALA A 186 10.07 -25.02 -28.90
N GLU A 187 8.96 -25.69 -29.24
CA GLU A 187 7.69 -25.53 -28.54
C GLU A 187 7.77 -26.08 -27.10
N ARG A 188 8.46 -27.21 -26.88
CA ARG A 188 8.71 -27.73 -25.53
C ARG A 188 9.54 -26.78 -24.69
N ALA A 189 10.58 -26.18 -25.26
CA ALA A 189 11.40 -25.18 -24.58
C ALA A 189 10.55 -23.96 -24.19
N GLN A 190 9.75 -23.44 -25.13
CA GLN A 190 8.85 -22.31 -24.89
C GLN A 190 7.79 -22.62 -23.82
N ARG A 191 7.18 -23.80 -23.85
CA ARG A 191 6.24 -24.24 -22.80
C ARG A 191 6.95 -24.37 -21.45
N GLY A 192 8.17 -24.88 -21.43
CA GLY A 192 9.00 -24.98 -20.23
C GLY A 192 9.25 -23.62 -19.59
N THR A 193 9.63 -22.61 -20.38
CA THR A 193 9.81 -21.24 -19.89
C THR A 193 8.50 -20.64 -19.39
N THR A 194 7.39 -20.80 -20.12
CA THR A 194 6.08 -20.29 -19.68
C THR A 194 5.60 -20.93 -18.38
N VAL A 195 5.80 -22.25 -18.20
CA VAL A 195 5.43 -22.93 -16.95
C VAL A 195 6.29 -22.44 -15.79
N SER A 196 7.60 -22.26 -16.00
CA SER A 196 8.51 -21.70 -15.00
C SER A 196 8.10 -20.29 -14.60
N ASP A 197 7.81 -19.42 -15.56
CA ASP A 197 7.39 -18.03 -15.31
C ASP A 197 6.06 -17.98 -14.55
N LEU A 198 5.09 -18.83 -14.92
CA LEU A 198 3.81 -18.92 -14.22
C LEU A 198 3.97 -19.44 -12.79
N GLN A 199 4.84 -20.43 -12.57
CA GLN A 199 5.15 -20.92 -11.22
C GLN A 199 5.79 -19.81 -10.37
N GLN A 200 6.71 -19.04 -10.94
CA GLN A 200 7.31 -17.89 -10.27
C GLN A 200 6.25 -16.84 -9.92
N GLN A 201 5.37 -16.48 -10.85
CA GLN A 201 4.27 -15.54 -10.60
C GLN A 201 3.31 -16.04 -9.53
N ILE A 202 2.94 -17.33 -9.54
CA ILE A 202 2.09 -17.93 -8.50
C ILE A 202 2.76 -17.84 -7.13
N SER A 203 4.05 -18.16 -7.04
CA SER A 203 4.81 -18.07 -5.78
C SER A 203 4.88 -16.64 -5.24
N GLN A 204 5.11 -15.66 -6.12
CA GLN A 204 5.10 -14.24 -5.78
C GLN A 204 3.73 -13.78 -5.28
N ARG A 205 2.65 -14.17 -5.97
CA ARG A 205 1.27 -13.85 -5.57
C ARG A 205 0.88 -14.47 -4.23
N ILE A 206 1.35 -15.69 -3.94
CA ILE A 206 1.15 -16.32 -2.63
C ILE A 206 1.88 -15.52 -1.54
N ALA A 207 3.15 -15.18 -1.76
CA ALA A 207 3.92 -14.38 -0.79
C ALA A 207 3.30 -12.99 -0.56
N GLU A 208 2.83 -12.31 -1.61
CA GLU A 208 2.09 -11.04 -1.51
C GLU A 208 0.82 -11.20 -0.68
N ARG A 209 0.00 -12.22 -0.98
CA ARG A 209 -1.24 -12.50 -0.26
C ARG A 209 -0.97 -12.76 1.23
N ASP A 210 0.04 -13.57 1.53
CA ASP A 210 0.37 -13.93 2.92
C ASP A 210 0.90 -12.71 3.68
N GLY A 211 1.64 -11.81 3.01
CA GLY A 211 2.01 -10.50 3.54
C GLY A 211 0.80 -9.61 3.85
N TYR A 212 -0.19 -9.55 2.97
CA TYR A 212 -1.44 -8.81 3.23
C TYR A 212 -2.25 -9.39 4.40
N LEU A 213 -2.29 -10.73 4.54
CA LEU A 213 -2.96 -11.36 5.67
C LEU A 213 -2.28 -11.04 7.00
N ALA A 214 -0.95 -11.10 7.06
CA ALA A 214 -0.20 -10.71 8.26
C ALA A 214 -0.40 -9.23 8.63
N GLN A 215 -0.44 -8.33 7.65
CA GLN A 215 -0.77 -6.91 7.87
C GLN A 215 -2.20 -6.75 8.40
N ARG A 216 -3.17 -7.47 7.83
CA ARG A 216 -4.56 -7.44 8.29
C ARG A 216 -4.67 -7.89 9.75
N ASP A 217 -4.03 -8.99 10.11
CA ASP A 217 -4.05 -9.53 11.48
C ASP A 217 -3.40 -8.55 12.46
N THR A 218 -2.32 -7.85 12.05
CA THR A 218 -1.70 -6.77 12.84
C THR A 218 -2.66 -5.59 13.04
N HIS A 219 -3.36 -5.17 11.99
CA HIS A 219 -4.36 -4.08 12.09
C HIS A 219 -5.55 -4.47 12.95
N GLU A 220 -6.07 -5.70 12.82
CA GLU A 220 -7.12 -6.23 13.70
C GLU A 220 -6.67 -6.26 15.17
N GLY A 221 -5.42 -6.64 15.44
CA GLY A 221 -4.84 -6.56 16.79
C GLY A 221 -4.84 -5.14 17.35
N ARG A 222 -4.38 -4.16 16.55
CA ARG A 222 -4.40 -2.73 16.94
C ARG A 222 -5.80 -2.18 17.16
N ILE A 223 -6.78 -2.59 16.34
CA ILE A 223 -8.18 -2.17 16.50
C ILE A 223 -8.70 -2.65 17.86
N ARG A 224 -8.49 -3.93 18.20
CA ARG A 224 -8.91 -4.48 19.51
C ARG A 224 -8.23 -3.77 20.68
N GLU A 225 -6.96 -3.44 20.55
CA GLU A 225 -6.22 -2.69 21.57
C GLU A 225 -6.80 -1.28 21.76
N LEU A 226 -7.05 -0.55 20.66
CA LEU A 226 -7.66 0.77 20.70
C LEU A 226 -9.08 0.74 21.27
N GLU A 227 -9.88 -0.27 20.94
CA GLU A 227 -11.21 -0.47 21.52
C GLU A 227 -11.14 -0.66 23.04
N GLN A 228 -10.18 -1.44 23.54
CA GLN A 228 -9.94 -1.58 24.98
C GLN A 228 -9.51 -0.27 25.64
N GLN A 229 -8.63 0.50 24.99
CA GLN A 229 -8.21 1.82 25.49
C GLN A 229 -9.37 2.81 25.55
N ILE A 230 -10.21 2.85 24.51
CA ILE A 230 -11.41 3.69 24.48
C ILE A 230 -12.36 3.32 25.62
N SER A 231 -12.60 2.02 25.85
CA SER A 231 -13.45 1.56 26.95
C SER A 231 -12.92 2.02 28.31
N ARG A 232 -11.61 1.86 28.56
CA ARG A 232 -10.98 2.31 29.82
C ARG A 232 -11.09 3.82 30.01
N VAL A 233 -10.81 4.61 28.98
CA VAL A 233 -10.90 6.08 29.05
C VAL A 233 -12.35 6.52 29.28
N GLN A 234 -13.33 5.84 28.70
CA GLN A 234 -14.75 6.12 28.94
C GLN A 234 -15.16 5.81 30.37
N GLU A 235 -14.72 4.67 30.93
CA GLU A 235 -14.94 4.30 32.33
C GLU A 235 -14.31 5.34 33.27
N GLU A 236 -13.04 5.69 33.08
CA GLU A 236 -12.34 6.71 33.87
C GLU A 236 -13.00 8.10 33.77
N ALA A 237 -13.44 8.49 32.57
CA ALA A 237 -14.13 9.75 32.37
C ALA A 237 -15.49 9.76 33.10
N GLN A 238 -16.23 8.66 33.05
CA GLN A 238 -17.50 8.53 33.74
C GLN A 238 -17.32 8.57 35.27
N GLU A 239 -16.29 7.91 35.80
CA GLU A 239 -15.94 7.99 37.22
C GLU A 239 -15.61 9.43 37.65
N ARG A 240 -14.83 10.17 36.85
CA ARG A 240 -14.52 11.58 37.12
C ARG A 240 -15.76 12.46 37.07
N VAL A 241 -16.65 12.26 36.11
CA VAL A 241 -17.92 13.00 36.01
C VAL A 241 -18.76 12.76 37.26
N ASN A 242 -18.90 11.50 37.69
CA ASN A 242 -19.64 11.14 38.90
C ASN A 242 -19.01 11.78 40.16
N ALA A 243 -17.68 11.76 40.28
CA ALA A 243 -16.96 12.37 41.39
C ALA A 243 -17.14 13.90 41.42
N LEU A 244 -17.06 14.58 40.27
CA LEU A 244 -17.28 16.02 40.16
C LEU A 244 -18.73 16.40 40.48
N GLN A 245 -19.71 15.60 40.07
CA GLN A 245 -21.11 15.82 40.43
C GLN A 245 -21.36 15.72 41.93
N LEU A 246 -20.73 14.74 42.60
CA LEU A 246 -20.78 14.62 44.06
C LEU A 246 -20.13 15.83 44.75
N ASN A 247 -18.96 16.25 44.29
CA ASN A 247 -18.26 17.42 44.83
C ASN A 247 -19.07 18.70 44.61
N LEU A 248 -19.66 18.89 43.42
CA LEU A 248 -20.52 20.02 43.11
C LEU A 248 -21.71 20.06 44.08
N GLY A 249 -22.35 18.90 44.31
CA GLY A 249 -23.44 18.77 45.27
C GLY A 249 -23.04 19.21 46.69
N GLN A 250 -21.86 18.79 47.16
CA GLN A 250 -21.32 19.20 48.46
C GLN A 250 -21.05 20.71 48.52
N VAL A 251 -20.40 21.27 47.50
CA VAL A 251 -20.11 22.71 47.43
C VAL A 251 -21.39 23.54 47.37
N THR A 252 -22.41 23.10 46.63
CA THR A 252 -23.70 23.80 46.61
C THR A 252 -24.39 23.76 47.97
N GLN A 253 -24.32 22.64 48.69
CA GLN A 253 -24.88 22.53 50.04
C GLN A 253 -24.15 23.45 51.04
N THR A 254 -22.81 23.49 51.01
CA THR A 254 -22.05 24.38 51.89
C THR A 254 -22.30 25.85 51.57
N LEU A 255 -22.46 26.19 50.29
CA LEU A 255 -22.74 27.57 49.85
C LEU A 255 -24.15 28.01 50.28
N GLU A 256 -25.16 27.14 50.15
CA GLU A 256 -26.50 27.38 50.71
C GLU A 256 -26.46 27.55 52.24
N GLU A 257 -25.64 26.75 52.93
CA GLU A 257 -25.50 26.81 54.38
C GLU A 257 -24.79 28.09 54.83
N MET A 258 -23.73 28.51 54.14
CA MET A 258 -23.05 29.80 54.35
C MET A 258 -23.98 30.99 54.07
N GLN A 259 -24.79 30.93 53.01
CA GLN A 259 -25.80 31.94 52.71
C GLN A 259 -26.86 32.03 53.81
N ARG A 260 -27.32 30.90 54.36
CA ARG A 260 -28.24 30.87 55.50
C ARG A 260 -27.61 31.36 56.80
N GLN A 261 -26.31 31.13 56.98
CA GLN A 261 -25.56 31.54 58.18
C GLN A 261 -25.11 33.02 58.16
N GLY A 262 -25.31 33.74 57.05
CA GLY A 262 -25.25 35.22 57.06
C GLY A 262 -23.84 35.83 57.05
N ALA A 263 -22.88 35.22 56.35
CA ALA A 263 -21.47 35.66 56.34
C ALA A 263 -20.92 36.08 54.96
N LEU A 264 -21.72 36.72 54.12
CA LEU A 264 -21.20 37.62 53.10
C LEU A 264 -21.88 38.97 53.26
N VAL A 265 -21.55 39.63 54.36
CA VAL A 265 -21.78 41.06 54.56
C VAL A 265 -20.85 41.82 53.59
N SER A 266 -21.12 41.72 52.29
CA SER A 266 -20.89 42.88 51.44
C SER A 266 -21.81 43.93 52.00
N ARG A 267 -21.27 44.89 52.76
CA ARG A 267 -22.00 46.11 53.04
C ARG A 267 -22.51 46.61 51.68
N PRO A 268 -23.82 46.80 51.51
CA PRO A 268 -24.32 47.50 50.34
C PRO A 268 -23.50 48.78 50.21
N TRP A 269 -23.00 49.08 49.01
CA TRP A 269 -22.13 50.24 48.78
C TRP A 269 -22.74 51.55 49.31
N GLU A 270 -24.07 51.58 49.43
CA GLU A 270 -24.93 52.60 50.04
C GLU A 270 -24.62 52.93 51.51
N GLU A 271 -24.02 52.00 52.27
CA GLU A 271 -23.66 52.19 53.69
C GLU A 271 -22.18 52.52 53.90
N THR A 272 -21.39 52.60 52.84
CA THR A 272 -19.96 52.94 52.95
C THR A 272 -19.82 54.41 53.32
N GLY A 273 -19.20 54.69 54.47
CA GLY A 273 -18.91 56.05 54.89
C GLY A 273 -18.00 56.78 53.90
N VAL A 274 -17.90 58.10 54.02
CA VAL A 274 -16.86 58.88 53.33
C VAL A 274 -15.53 58.52 53.97
N ASP A 275 -14.62 57.96 53.17
CA ASP A 275 -13.28 57.61 53.64
C ASP A 275 -12.31 58.79 53.49
N GLY A 276 -12.46 59.55 52.41
CA GLY A 276 -11.66 60.75 52.10
C GLY A 276 -12.32 61.64 51.04
N GLU A 277 -11.60 62.66 50.58
CA GLU A 277 -12.00 63.69 49.63
C GLU A 277 -10.90 63.93 48.57
N LEU A 278 -11.32 64.28 47.35
CA LEU A 278 -10.42 64.66 46.27
C LEU A 278 -9.95 66.10 46.42
N VAL A 279 -8.66 66.28 46.73
CA VAL A 279 -8.03 67.59 46.91
C VAL A 279 -7.88 68.31 45.57
N GLU A 280 -7.34 67.61 44.58
CA GLU A 280 -7.05 68.18 43.26
C GLU A 280 -7.24 67.10 42.20
N VAL A 281 -7.81 67.48 41.06
CA VAL A 281 -7.99 66.59 39.90
C VAL A 281 -7.33 67.26 38.71
N VAL A 282 -6.48 66.52 37.99
CA VAL A 282 -5.78 66.98 36.78
C VAL A 282 -6.30 66.15 35.61
N PRO A 283 -7.39 66.60 34.95
CA PRO A 283 -8.09 65.79 33.95
C PRO A 283 -7.20 65.44 32.75
N GLU A 284 -6.29 66.33 32.35
CA GLU A 284 -5.39 66.12 31.21
C GLU A 284 -4.43 64.94 31.41
N ARG A 285 -4.20 64.53 32.66
CA ARG A 285 -3.30 63.43 33.03
C ARG A 285 -4.03 62.21 33.59
N GLU A 286 -5.35 62.27 33.74
CA GLU A 286 -6.14 61.22 34.40
C GLU A 286 -5.65 60.92 35.82
N VAL A 287 -5.23 61.96 36.54
CA VAL A 287 -4.70 61.86 37.90
C VAL A 287 -5.57 62.67 38.85
N ALA A 288 -5.86 62.08 40.00
CA ALA A 288 -6.53 62.72 41.12
C ALA A 288 -5.68 62.56 42.39
N TYR A 289 -5.72 63.57 43.26
CA TYR A 289 -5.04 63.58 44.54
C TYR A 289 -6.07 63.41 45.65
N ILE A 290 -5.93 62.35 46.44
CA ILE A 290 -6.83 62.00 47.54
C ILE A 290 -6.18 62.44 48.86
N ASP A 291 -6.94 63.01 49.79
CA ASP A 291 -6.51 63.39 51.15
C ASP A 291 -6.26 62.20 52.10
N LEU A 292 -5.93 61.04 51.53
CA LEU A 292 -5.58 59.82 52.25
C LEU A 292 -4.16 59.40 51.90
N GLY A 293 -3.33 59.25 52.91
CA GLY A 293 -1.92 58.93 52.75
C GLY A 293 -1.48 57.64 53.42
N HIS A 294 -0.18 57.53 53.60
CA HIS A 294 0.48 56.45 54.31
C HIS A 294 0.02 56.35 55.78
N GLN A 295 -0.18 57.49 56.43
CA GLN A 295 -0.68 57.54 57.81
C GLN A 295 -2.10 56.98 57.94
N ASP A 296 -2.88 57.05 56.87
CA ASP A 296 -4.23 56.49 56.79
C ASP A 296 -4.23 55.02 56.32
N ARG A 297 -3.03 54.43 56.12
CA ARG A 297 -2.83 53.04 55.66
C ARG A 297 -3.35 52.76 54.26
N VAL A 298 -3.40 53.77 53.41
CA VAL A 298 -3.66 53.58 51.98
C VAL A 298 -2.46 52.89 51.33
N ARG A 299 -2.71 52.05 50.31
CA ARG A 299 -1.68 51.27 49.61
C ARG A 299 -1.74 51.50 48.12
N ARG A 300 -0.59 51.41 47.45
CA ARG A 300 -0.53 51.39 45.99
C ARG A 300 -1.35 50.22 45.44
N GLY A 301 -2.13 50.47 44.39
CA GLY A 301 -3.08 49.53 43.81
C GLY A 301 -4.43 49.44 44.53
N MET A 302 -4.58 50.07 45.71
CA MET A 302 -5.89 50.16 46.37
C MET A 302 -6.84 50.97 45.49
N ARG A 303 -8.09 50.50 45.42
CA ARG A 303 -9.13 51.13 44.61
C ARG A 303 -10.14 51.85 45.49
N PHE A 304 -10.49 53.05 45.11
CA PHE A 304 -11.55 53.83 45.71
C PHE A 304 -12.58 54.17 44.66
N ALA A 305 -13.85 54.21 45.02
CA ALA A 305 -14.88 54.74 44.16
C ALA A 305 -15.09 56.23 44.49
N ALA A 306 -14.97 57.08 43.48
CA ALA A 306 -15.20 58.52 43.59
C ALA A 306 -16.68 58.81 43.37
N PHE A 307 -17.27 59.64 44.23
CA PHE A 307 -18.68 59.99 44.18
C PHE A 307 -18.94 61.40 44.70
N ARG A 308 -20.07 61.99 44.28
CA ARG A 308 -20.60 63.23 44.84
C ARG A 308 -21.83 62.94 45.68
N ARG A 309 -22.05 63.72 46.75
CA ARG A 309 -23.32 63.70 47.49
C ARG A 309 -24.27 64.76 46.95
N GLU A 310 -25.44 64.34 46.48
CA GLU A 310 -26.49 65.27 46.05
C GLU A 310 -27.38 65.75 47.21
N LYS A 311 -28.29 66.69 46.92
CA LYS A 311 -29.32 67.16 47.85
C LYS A 311 -30.25 66.00 48.23
N GLY A 312 -29.91 65.32 49.32
CA GLY A 312 -30.56 64.08 49.77
C GLY A 312 -29.60 63.06 50.39
N GLY A 313 -28.28 63.28 50.28
CA GLY A 313 -27.25 62.42 50.89
C GLY A 313 -26.96 61.14 50.09
N MET A 314 -27.67 60.92 48.98
CA MET A 314 -27.44 59.82 48.05
C MET A 314 -26.10 60.01 47.32
N PRO A 315 -25.21 58.99 47.30
CA PRO A 315 -23.97 59.04 46.55
C PRO A 315 -24.22 58.83 45.05
N VAL A 316 -23.70 59.72 44.21
CA VAL A 316 -23.65 59.58 42.75
C VAL A 316 -22.24 59.19 42.36
N TRP A 317 -22.05 57.94 41.96
CA TRP A 317 -20.76 57.38 41.58
C TRP A 317 -20.30 57.92 40.23
N LYS A 318 -19.00 58.19 40.12
CA LYS A 318 -18.40 58.84 38.95
C LYS A 318 -17.29 58.06 38.29
N ALA A 319 -16.40 57.50 39.11
CA ALA A 319 -15.22 56.79 38.62
C ALA A 319 -14.66 55.85 39.68
N THR A 320 -13.82 54.92 39.23
CA THR A 320 -12.93 54.17 40.13
C THR A 320 -11.54 54.82 40.09
N LEU A 321 -10.89 54.96 41.24
CA LEU A 321 -9.56 55.53 41.38
C LEU A 321 -8.63 54.43 41.86
N GLU A 322 -7.45 54.30 41.26
CA GLU A 322 -6.42 53.37 41.69
C GLU A 322 -5.18 54.13 42.16
N VAL A 323 -4.75 53.90 43.40
CA VAL A 323 -3.60 54.59 43.99
C VAL A 323 -2.31 54.19 43.27
N VAL A 324 -1.60 55.17 42.68
CA VAL A 324 -0.36 54.95 41.92
C VAL A 324 0.87 55.36 42.73
N ARG A 325 0.83 56.51 43.41
CA ARG A 325 1.88 56.99 44.32
C ARG A 325 1.29 57.35 45.67
N LEU A 326 2.04 57.12 46.73
CA LEU A 326 1.63 57.36 48.11
C LEU A 326 2.54 58.40 48.74
N HIS A 327 1.96 59.32 49.51
CA HIS A 327 2.67 60.27 50.35
C HIS A 327 2.17 60.12 51.80
N ASP A 328 2.77 60.84 52.76
CA ASP A 328 2.44 60.69 54.18
C ASP A 328 0.96 60.97 54.49
N THR A 329 0.42 62.05 53.94
CA THR A 329 -0.94 62.54 54.25
C THR A 329 -1.87 62.61 53.04
N TRP A 330 -1.42 62.19 51.86
CA TRP A 330 -2.21 62.18 50.63
C TRP A 330 -1.66 61.12 49.65
N CYS A 331 -2.40 60.84 48.58
CA CYS A 331 -1.93 59.93 47.54
C CYS A 331 -2.33 60.41 46.14
N GLU A 332 -1.52 60.02 45.15
CA GLU A 332 -1.79 60.22 43.73
C GLU A 332 -2.48 58.96 43.19
N ALA A 333 -3.72 59.10 42.76
CA ALA A 333 -4.51 58.03 42.18
C ALA A 333 -4.76 58.30 40.69
N ARG A 334 -4.70 57.24 39.90
CA ARG A 334 -5.09 57.24 38.50
C ARG A 334 -6.59 57.00 38.40
N ILE A 335 -7.26 57.80 37.59
CA ILE A 335 -8.69 57.68 37.33
C ILE A 335 -8.90 56.51 36.35
N LEU A 336 -9.50 55.43 36.85
CA LEU A 336 -9.99 54.31 36.05
C LEU A 336 -11.45 54.60 35.69
N VAL A 337 -11.71 54.75 34.39
CA VAL A 337 -13.06 54.94 33.87
C VAL A 337 -13.90 53.72 34.31
N SER A 338 -14.97 53.96 35.08
CA SER A 338 -15.99 52.94 35.32
C SER A 338 -16.59 52.57 33.97
N GLU A 339 -16.69 51.27 33.70
CA GLU A 339 -17.38 50.79 32.51
C GLU A 339 -18.75 51.49 32.45
N PRO A 340 -19.11 52.14 31.33
CA PRO A 340 -20.43 52.72 31.20
C PRO A 340 -21.42 51.59 31.45
N ASP A 341 -22.34 51.80 32.38
CA ASP A 341 -23.44 50.86 32.64
C ASP A 341 -23.97 50.40 31.30
N GLU A 342 -24.05 49.07 31.14
CA GLU A 342 -24.54 48.37 29.97
C GLU A 342 -25.97 48.84 29.62
N TYR A 343 -26.08 49.97 28.93
CA TYR A 343 -27.16 50.24 28.00
C TYR A 343 -26.54 50.22 26.61
N GLU A 344 -26.44 49.00 26.09
CA GLU A 344 -26.12 48.67 24.72
C GLU A 344 -27.07 49.42 23.78
N ASP A 345 -26.60 50.53 23.22
CA ASP A 345 -26.99 50.92 21.87
C ASP A 345 -25.74 50.76 21.00
N GLU A 346 -25.71 49.66 20.23
CA GLU A 346 -24.56 49.07 19.52
C GLU A 346 -23.92 49.96 18.44
N THR A 347 -24.24 51.25 18.38
CA THR A 347 -23.84 52.15 17.29
C THR A 347 -22.81 53.23 17.66
N HIS A 348 -22.28 53.25 18.88
CA HIS A 348 -21.25 54.21 19.30
C HIS A 348 -19.85 53.61 19.43
N THR A 349 -19.39 52.93 18.39
CA THR A 349 -17.99 52.51 18.26
C THR A 349 -17.16 53.66 17.69
N LEU A 350 -16.28 54.23 18.52
CA LEU A 350 -14.93 54.75 18.21
C LEU A 350 -14.54 56.12 18.79
N HIS A 351 -15.37 56.79 19.59
CA HIS A 351 -14.89 57.89 20.43
C HIS A 351 -15.30 57.63 21.89
N ARG A 352 -14.58 56.70 22.52
CA ARG A 352 -14.56 56.51 23.98
C ARG A 352 -13.91 57.76 24.59
N ARG A 353 -14.67 58.86 24.57
CA ARG A 353 -14.34 60.09 25.26
C ARG A 353 -14.54 59.82 26.75
N PHE A 354 -13.51 60.19 27.49
CA PHE A 354 -13.24 60.03 28.91
C PHE A 354 -14.30 60.60 29.88
N TYR A 355 -15.51 60.89 29.41
CA TYR A 355 -16.53 61.58 30.18
C TYR A 355 -17.88 61.11 29.68
N ASP A 356 -18.69 60.54 30.57
CA ASP A 356 -20.09 60.93 30.53
C ASP A 356 -20.06 62.45 30.75
N ASN A 357 -20.19 63.22 29.67
CA ASN A 357 -19.79 64.63 29.57
C ASN A 357 -20.56 65.58 30.52
N HIS A 358 -21.42 65.02 31.37
CA HIS A 358 -22.39 65.73 32.20
C HIS A 358 -21.99 65.77 33.68
N ASP A 359 -21.12 64.87 34.16
CA ASP A 359 -20.61 64.96 35.55
C ASP A 359 -19.17 64.42 35.75
N PRO A 360 -18.14 65.18 35.33
CA PRO A 360 -16.75 64.77 35.53
C PRO A 360 -16.39 64.63 37.02
N VAL A 361 -15.34 63.86 37.32
CA VAL A 361 -14.70 63.85 38.64
C VAL A 361 -14.09 65.24 38.90
N LEU A 362 -14.52 65.89 39.97
CA LEU A 362 -14.06 67.23 40.35
C LEU A 362 -13.38 67.20 41.71
N SER A 363 -12.53 68.19 41.96
CA SER A 363 -12.05 68.48 43.32
C SER A 363 -13.24 68.72 44.26
N GLY A 364 -13.18 68.13 45.45
CA GLY A 364 -14.25 68.12 46.44
C GLY A 364 -15.21 66.93 46.34
N ASP A 365 -15.09 66.07 45.33
CA ASP A 365 -15.81 64.79 45.33
C ASP A 365 -15.21 63.86 46.41
N TYR A 366 -16.03 62.97 46.97
CA TYR A 366 -15.65 62.04 48.03
C TYR A 366 -15.14 60.73 47.46
N VAL A 367 -14.35 60.01 48.25
CA VAL A 367 -13.92 58.65 47.95
C VAL A 367 -14.38 57.68 49.03
N ALA A 368 -14.75 56.47 48.60
CA ALA A 368 -15.08 55.38 49.49
C ALA A 368 -14.51 54.06 48.96
N ASN A 369 -14.07 53.19 49.85
CA ASN A 369 -13.69 51.83 49.53
C ASN A 369 -14.32 50.88 50.59
N PRO A 370 -15.24 49.99 50.19
CA PRO A 370 -15.94 49.09 51.13
C PRO A 370 -15.01 48.21 51.98
N VAL A 371 -13.80 47.94 51.50
CA VAL A 371 -12.80 47.11 52.17
C VAL A 371 -11.85 47.96 53.04
N TYR A 372 -11.75 49.26 52.77
CA TYR A 372 -10.86 50.16 53.50
C TYR A 372 -11.48 50.59 54.83
N GLN A 373 -10.65 50.63 55.87
CA GLN A 373 -11.06 51.04 57.20
C GLN A 373 -9.94 51.86 57.84
N ARG A 374 -10.07 53.20 57.76
CA ARG A 374 -9.06 54.17 58.23
C ARG A 374 -8.51 53.88 59.63
N ASN A 375 -9.40 53.49 60.55
CA ASN A 375 -9.06 53.28 61.95
C ASN A 375 -8.88 51.80 62.35
N LYS A 376 -9.07 50.84 61.44
CA LYS A 376 -8.90 49.43 61.81
C LYS A 376 -7.44 49.03 61.64
N MET A 377 -6.79 48.76 62.77
CA MET A 377 -5.44 48.21 62.80
C MET A 377 -5.51 46.74 62.39
N PRO A 378 -4.81 46.30 61.33
CA PRO A 378 -4.81 44.90 60.97
C PRO A 378 -4.16 44.11 62.10
N ARG A 379 -4.88 43.11 62.59
CA ARG A 379 -4.43 42.23 63.67
C ARG A 379 -3.90 40.93 63.08
N PHE A 380 -2.69 40.57 63.45
CA PHE A 380 -1.97 39.42 62.93
C PHE A 380 -1.77 38.40 64.04
N VAL A 381 -1.94 37.12 63.70
CA VAL A 381 -1.48 36.01 64.53
C VAL A 381 -0.44 35.23 63.74
N LEU A 382 0.68 34.93 64.38
CA LEU A 382 1.74 34.11 63.79
C LEU A 382 1.59 32.67 64.28
N ALA A 383 1.54 31.71 63.36
CA ALA A 383 1.45 30.29 63.69
C ALA A 383 2.47 29.46 62.90
N GLY A 384 3.16 28.56 63.61
CA GLY A 384 4.15 27.65 63.04
C GLY A 384 5.57 28.22 63.04
N VAL A 385 6.44 27.55 62.29
CA VAL A 385 7.86 27.93 62.15
C VAL A 385 8.03 28.71 60.85
N LEU A 386 8.39 29.97 60.97
CA LEU A 386 8.66 30.85 59.83
C LEU A 386 10.06 30.52 59.24
N ASP A 387 10.15 30.41 57.92
CA ASP A 387 11.37 30.07 57.19
C ASP A 387 12.25 31.30 56.91
N MET A 388 11.63 32.46 56.69
CA MET A 388 12.32 33.67 56.23
C MET A 388 12.63 34.65 57.36
N HIS A 389 11.83 34.65 58.43
CA HIS A 389 11.99 35.54 59.59
C HIS A 389 11.86 34.75 60.89
N THR A 390 12.52 35.19 61.96
CA THR A 390 12.14 34.71 63.30
C THR A 390 10.77 35.26 63.70
N GLN A 391 10.13 34.68 64.72
CA GLN A 391 8.85 35.22 65.22
C GLN A 391 9.01 36.67 65.70
N GLU A 392 10.12 36.99 66.39
CA GLU A 392 10.40 38.35 66.87
C GLU A 392 10.63 39.34 65.73
N GLU A 393 11.31 38.91 64.66
CA GLU A 393 11.53 39.71 63.46
C GLU A 393 10.20 39.99 62.75
N ALA A 394 9.37 38.96 62.53
CA ALA A 394 8.06 39.11 61.93
C ALA A 394 7.15 40.03 62.75
N GLU A 395 7.17 39.89 64.09
CA GLU A 395 6.45 40.78 65.01
C GLU A 395 6.90 42.23 64.88
N PHE A 396 8.21 42.47 64.86
CA PHE A 396 8.77 43.80 64.70
C PHE A 396 8.36 44.41 63.35
N LEU A 397 8.41 43.61 62.27
CA LEU A 397 7.97 44.04 60.95
C LEU A 397 6.50 44.44 60.95
N ILE A 398 5.61 43.62 61.51
CA ILE A 398 4.16 43.92 61.61
C ILE A 398 3.92 45.23 62.37
N ARG A 399 4.56 45.39 63.55
CA ARG A 399 4.40 46.59 64.37
C ARG A 399 4.95 47.83 63.66
N SER A 400 6.09 47.70 62.97
CA SER A 400 6.69 48.79 62.19
C SER A 400 5.80 49.24 61.02
N ASP A 401 4.99 48.33 60.50
CA ASP A 401 4.02 48.56 59.42
C ASP A 401 2.67 49.09 59.94
N GLY A 402 2.56 49.34 61.25
CA GLY A 402 1.33 49.81 61.88
C GLY A 402 0.26 48.73 62.05
N GLY A 403 0.62 47.45 62.06
CA GLY A 403 -0.22 46.33 62.46
C GLY A 403 -0.05 45.95 63.96
N GLU A 404 -1.01 45.21 64.49
CA GLU A 404 -0.99 44.70 65.86
C GLU A 404 -0.78 43.17 65.83
N VAL A 405 0.08 42.62 66.68
CA VAL A 405 0.27 41.17 66.79
C VAL A 405 -0.46 40.65 68.02
N GLN A 406 -1.21 39.57 67.84
CA GLN A 406 -1.96 38.87 68.88
C GLN A 406 -1.39 37.46 69.09
N ASP A 407 -1.50 36.95 70.32
CA ASP A 407 -1.03 35.61 70.65
C ASP A 407 -1.95 34.50 70.13
N GLU A 408 -3.25 34.78 70.06
CA GLU A 408 -4.29 33.82 69.68
C GLU A 408 -5.25 34.44 68.67
N VAL A 409 -5.87 33.59 67.84
CA VAL A 409 -6.85 34.01 66.83
C VAL A 409 -8.18 34.37 67.52
N GLY A 410 -8.56 35.64 67.41
CA GLY A 410 -9.81 36.21 67.91
C GLY A 410 -10.72 36.71 66.79
N VAL A 411 -11.92 37.19 67.16
CA VAL A 411 -12.97 37.68 66.23
C VAL A 411 -12.52 38.91 65.43
N ASP A 412 -11.54 39.60 65.96
CA ASP A 412 -10.90 40.81 65.47
C ASP A 412 -9.59 40.54 64.71
N THR A 413 -9.09 39.30 64.70
CA THR A 413 -7.91 38.91 63.94
C THR A 413 -8.19 39.03 62.45
N THR A 414 -7.34 39.78 61.74
CA THR A 414 -7.49 40.01 60.30
C THR A 414 -6.74 38.96 59.49
N PHE A 415 -5.49 38.67 59.89
CA PHE A 415 -4.62 37.74 59.18
C PHE A 415 -4.05 36.68 60.12
N LEU A 416 -4.10 35.42 59.69
CA LEU A 416 -3.29 34.34 60.26
C LEU A 416 -2.10 34.11 59.33
N VAL A 417 -0.89 34.42 59.79
CA VAL A 417 0.34 34.14 59.05
C VAL A 417 0.81 32.73 59.42
N ILE A 418 0.79 31.83 58.43
CA ILE A 418 1.22 30.45 58.60
C ILE A 418 2.65 30.27 58.07
N GLY A 419 3.51 29.75 58.94
CA GLY A 419 4.79 29.16 58.59
C GLY A 419 4.66 27.67 58.27
N ASN A 420 5.78 26.96 58.30
CA ASN A 420 5.80 25.51 58.21
C ASN A 420 5.22 24.87 59.47
N VAL A 421 4.65 23.68 59.27
CA VAL A 421 4.19 22.82 60.36
C VAL A 421 5.39 22.50 61.25
N PRO A 422 5.32 22.71 62.58
CA PRO A 422 6.39 22.31 63.49
C PRO A 422 6.68 20.80 63.34
N ASP A 423 7.96 20.41 63.39
CA ASP A 423 8.39 19.01 63.32
C ASP A 423 7.77 18.18 64.46
N GLU A 424 7.70 16.84 64.33
CA GLU A 424 7.21 15.94 65.39
C GLU A 424 8.02 16.05 66.68
N ASN A 425 9.27 16.54 66.59
CA ASN A 425 10.14 16.82 67.72
C ASN A 425 9.92 18.20 68.37
N ALA A 426 9.12 19.07 67.76
CA ALA A 426 8.74 20.35 68.35
C ALA A 426 7.93 20.10 69.63
N GLN A 427 7.96 21.06 70.55
CA GLN A 427 7.21 20.91 71.80
C GLN A 427 5.73 20.74 71.45
N GLU A 428 5.08 19.73 72.04
CA GLU A 428 3.67 19.40 71.78
C GLU A 428 2.73 20.63 71.91
N ALA A 429 3.13 21.61 72.73
CA ALA A 429 2.46 22.89 72.87
C ALA A 429 2.44 23.75 71.58
N GLU A 430 3.53 23.78 70.80
CA GLU A 430 3.63 24.55 69.55
C GLU A 430 2.76 23.95 68.45
N PHE A 431 2.79 22.62 68.33
CA PHE A 431 1.93 21.90 67.39
C PHE A 431 0.44 22.13 67.71
N ARG A 432 0.06 22.03 68.99
CA ARG A 432 -1.31 22.33 69.44
C ARG A 432 -1.70 23.79 69.19
N ARG A 433 -0.77 24.75 69.33
CA ARG A 433 -1.02 26.16 69.03
C ARG A 433 -1.23 26.38 67.53
N TYR A 434 -0.43 25.73 66.68
CA TYR A 434 -0.58 25.78 65.22
C TYR A 434 -1.96 25.27 64.79
N ASP A 435 -2.33 24.05 65.21
CA ASP A 435 -3.62 23.44 64.84
C ASP A 435 -4.81 24.26 65.35
N ARG A 436 -4.77 24.69 66.61
CA ARG A 436 -5.83 25.51 67.20
C ARG A 436 -6.00 26.83 66.46
N SER A 437 -4.89 27.50 66.11
CA SER A 437 -4.94 28.77 65.38
C SER A 437 -5.51 28.57 63.98
N MET A 438 -5.14 27.48 63.30
CA MET A 438 -5.66 27.16 61.97
C MET A 438 -7.15 26.82 61.98
N GLU A 439 -7.61 26.03 62.96
CA GLU A 439 -9.02 25.70 63.14
C GLU A 439 -9.84 26.95 63.47
N MET A 440 -9.35 27.78 64.39
CA MET A 440 -10.03 29.01 64.79
C MET A 440 -10.08 30.03 63.66
N ALA A 441 -9.00 30.21 62.89
CA ALA A 441 -8.98 31.11 61.74
C ALA A 441 -9.99 30.69 60.66
N LYS A 442 -10.11 29.39 60.39
CA LYS A 442 -11.15 28.87 59.48
C LYS A 442 -12.56 29.14 60.01
N ARG A 443 -12.77 28.96 61.32
CA ARG A 443 -14.06 29.18 61.96
C ARG A 443 -14.49 30.64 62.00
N LEU A 444 -13.53 31.56 62.17
CA LEU A 444 -13.77 33.01 62.24
C LEU A 444 -13.57 33.71 60.89
N GLU A 445 -13.34 32.96 59.83
CA GLU A 445 -13.10 33.46 58.47
C GLU A 445 -11.95 34.47 58.38
N CYS A 446 -10.91 34.30 59.21
CA CYS A 446 -9.70 35.09 59.13
C CYS A 446 -8.92 34.76 57.85
N GLU A 447 -8.28 35.75 57.24
CA GLU A 447 -7.48 35.52 56.02
C GLU A 447 -6.19 34.77 56.37
N ILE A 448 -6.05 33.54 55.89
CA ILE A 448 -4.87 32.70 56.11
C ILE A 448 -3.86 32.98 55.00
N ILE A 449 -2.71 33.55 55.36
CA ILE A 449 -1.63 33.90 54.43
C ILE A 449 -0.35 33.14 54.76
N THR A 450 0.34 32.66 53.73
CA THR A 450 1.67 32.06 53.90
C THR A 450 2.71 33.15 54.22
N GLU A 451 3.82 32.76 54.83
CA GLU A 451 4.95 33.68 55.06
C GLU A 451 5.42 34.41 53.78
N ARG A 452 5.39 33.75 52.61
CA ARG A 452 5.72 34.41 51.33
C ARG A 452 4.71 35.49 50.96
N SER A 453 3.42 35.23 51.17
CA SER A 453 2.36 36.21 50.96
C SER A 453 2.46 37.37 51.96
N PHE A 454 2.80 37.08 53.21
CA PHE A 454 3.10 38.08 54.24
C PHE A 454 4.28 38.97 53.86
N ASN A 455 5.37 38.39 53.35
CA ASN A 455 6.49 39.17 52.84
C ASN A 455 6.12 40.05 51.65
N ARG A 456 5.26 39.56 50.75
CA ARG A 456 4.72 40.36 49.65
C ARG A 456 3.84 41.50 50.17
N TYR A 457 3.01 41.23 51.17
CA TYR A 457 2.18 42.21 51.84
C TYR A 457 3.04 43.35 52.42
N LEU A 458 4.11 43.02 53.15
CA LEU A 458 5.05 44.00 53.70
C LEU A 458 5.84 44.75 52.61
N ARG A 459 6.27 44.06 51.54
CA ARG A 459 6.98 44.72 50.43
C ARG A 459 6.12 45.73 49.70
N ASN A 460 4.87 45.39 49.44
CA ASN A 460 3.92 46.30 48.81
C ASN A 460 3.65 47.52 49.69
N TYR A 461 3.76 47.37 51.02
CA TYR A 461 3.70 48.48 51.95
C TYR A 461 4.98 49.32 51.94
N ARG A 462 6.16 48.71 52.01
CA ARG A 462 7.44 49.44 52.04
C ARG A 462 7.82 50.14 50.74
N MET A 463 7.55 49.53 49.58
CA MET A 463 7.77 50.19 48.27
C MET A 463 6.73 51.29 47.95
N SER A 464 5.91 51.67 48.94
CA SER A 464 5.08 52.87 48.87
C SER A 464 5.67 54.04 49.68
N VAL A 465 6.69 53.80 50.50
CA VAL A 465 7.36 54.81 51.33
C VAL A 465 8.68 55.30 50.71
N GLU A 466 9.34 54.45 49.91
CA GLU A 466 10.47 54.80 49.04
C GLU A 466 9.99 55.19 47.63
#